data_AF-A0A950D9V3-F1
#
_entry.id   AF-A0A950D9V3-F1
#
_cell.length_a   1.000
_cell.length_b   1.000
_cell.length_c   1.000
_cell.angle_alpha   90.00
_cell.angle_beta   90.00
_cell.angle_gamma   90.00
#
_symmetry.space_group_name_H-M   'P 1'
#
loop_
_entity.id
_entity.type
_entity.pdbx_description
1 polymer ?
#
loop_
_entity_poly.entity_id
_entity_poly.type
_entity_poly.pdbx_seq_one_letter_code
_entity_poly.pdbx_strand_id
1 'polypeptide(L)'
;MFIQIAKWMVALVALYGFGGLIADAVVPATSRQHLWNPAWPPHAKFHNGQTMLMGIFAGSLSLYILFACGPLTLRMFLLATAAAAMYWVSAALAPLFPGTAWYDPEFKETSRRPFGLSPQQILTYGLCGVLAVAISLVLI
;
A
#
# COMPACT_ATOMS: atom_id res chain seq x y z
N MET A 1 4.07 -18.35 -19.25
CA MET A 1 3.67 -18.84 -17.91
C MET A 1 4.01 -17.84 -16.81
N PHE A 2 5.28 -17.39 -16.69
CA PHE A 2 5.72 -16.45 -15.66
C PHE A 2 4.94 -15.12 -15.62
N ILE A 3 4.64 -14.52 -16.77
CA ILE A 3 3.84 -13.27 -16.82
C ILE A 3 2.43 -13.42 -16.25
N GLN A 4 1.82 -14.61 -16.31
CA GLN A 4 0.50 -14.83 -15.72
C GLN A 4 0.58 -14.94 -14.20
N ILE A 5 1.63 -15.58 -13.67
CA ILE A 5 1.89 -15.62 -12.21
C ILE A 5 2.16 -14.20 -11.71
N ALA A 6 3.07 -13.47 -12.36
CA ALA A 6 3.41 -12.10 -12.02
C ALA A 6 2.19 -11.16 -12.09
N LYS A 7 1.30 -11.33 -13.09
CA LYS A 7 0.03 -10.59 -13.19
C LYS A 7 -0.80 -10.70 -11.91
N TRP A 8 -0.96 -11.91 -11.39
CA TRP A 8 -1.74 -12.15 -10.17
C TRP A 8 -1.06 -11.62 -8.91
N MET A 9 0.27 -11.65 -8.86
CA MET A 9 1.04 -11.03 -7.78
C MET A 9 0.83 -9.50 -7.75
N VAL A 10 0.89 -8.83 -8.89
CA VAL A 10 0.62 -7.39 -8.98
C VAL A 10 -0.85 -7.09 -8.69
N ALA A 11 -1.78 -7.92 -9.16
CA ALA A 11 -3.20 -7.78 -8.84
C ALA A 11 -3.48 -7.88 -7.32
N LEU A 12 -2.81 -8.80 -6.62
CA LEU A 12 -2.88 -8.90 -5.16
C LEU A 12 -2.44 -7.59 -4.51
N VAL A 13 -1.27 -7.06 -4.89
CA VAL A 13 -0.74 -5.81 -4.31
C VAL A 13 -1.66 -4.62 -4.62
N ALA A 14 -2.24 -4.57 -5.83
CA ALA A 14 -3.19 -3.55 -6.22
C ALA A 14 -4.48 -3.60 -5.37
N LEU A 15 -5.00 -4.80 -5.06
CA LEU A 15 -6.14 -4.98 -4.16
C LEU A 15 -5.82 -4.53 -2.73
N TYR A 16 -4.61 -4.78 -2.25
CA TYR A 16 -4.18 -4.25 -0.96
C TYR A 16 -4.16 -2.72 -0.93
N GLY A 17 -4.06 -2.02 -2.07
CA GLY A 17 -4.15 -0.55 -2.15
C GLY A 17 -5.45 0.03 -1.57
N PHE A 18 -6.51 -0.78 -1.46
CA PHE A 18 -7.77 -0.42 -0.79
C PHE A 18 -7.70 -0.57 0.73
N GLY A 19 -6.67 -1.24 1.25
CA GLY A 19 -6.47 -1.54 2.67
C GLY A 19 -6.38 -0.31 3.54
N GLY A 20 -5.84 0.81 3.03
CA GLY A 20 -5.82 2.09 3.76
C GLY A 20 -7.22 2.56 4.13
N LEU A 21 -8.19 2.51 3.21
CA LEU A 21 -9.58 2.86 3.52
C LEU A 21 -10.16 1.95 4.62
N ILE A 22 -9.90 0.65 4.50
CA ILE A 22 -10.42 -0.34 5.45
C ILE A 22 -9.81 -0.13 6.83
N ALA A 23 -8.48 0.00 6.92
CA ALA A 23 -7.77 0.14 8.19
C ALA A 23 -8.00 1.51 8.83
N ASP A 24 -8.00 2.59 8.05
CA ASP A 24 -7.89 3.94 8.60
C ASP A 24 -9.28 4.58 8.81
N ALA A 25 -10.32 4.13 8.09
CA ALA A 25 -11.67 4.68 8.20
C ALA A 25 -12.72 3.68 8.68
N VAL A 26 -12.64 2.41 8.28
CA VAL A 26 -13.74 1.43 8.48
C VAL A 26 -13.57 0.60 9.75
N VAL A 27 -12.41 -0.04 9.95
CA VAL A 27 -12.19 -1.00 11.04
C VAL A 27 -11.95 -0.24 12.35
N PRO A 28 -12.86 -0.32 13.35
CA PRO A 28 -12.76 0.49 14.58
C PRO A 28 -11.46 0.25 15.38
N ALA A 29 -10.88 -0.94 15.24
CA ALA A 29 -9.64 -1.31 15.93
C ALA A 29 -8.43 -0.46 15.50
N THR A 30 -8.38 -0.09 14.22
CA THR A 30 -7.26 0.59 13.57
C THR A 30 -7.60 2.03 13.21
N SER A 31 -8.87 2.33 12.92
CA SER A 31 -9.30 3.64 12.45
C SER A 31 -9.25 4.72 13.55
N ARG A 32 -9.35 4.33 14.83
CA ARG A 32 -9.07 5.22 15.97
C ARG A 32 -7.62 5.69 16.08
N GLN A 33 -6.69 5.01 15.40
CA GLN A 33 -5.28 5.40 15.31
C GLN A 33 -5.03 6.31 14.10
N HIS A 34 -6.06 6.57 13.28
CA HIS A 34 -5.97 7.30 12.02
C HIS A 34 -7.10 8.34 11.93
N LEU A 35 -8.01 8.21 10.96
CA LEU A 35 -9.04 9.20 10.65
C LEU A 35 -9.89 9.62 11.87
N TRP A 36 -10.20 8.66 12.74
CA TRP A 36 -11.02 8.90 13.93
C TRP A 36 -10.22 9.21 15.19
N ASN A 37 -8.91 9.39 15.09
CA ASN A 37 -8.10 9.84 16.22
C ASN A 37 -8.47 11.29 16.60
N PRO A 38 -8.96 11.57 17.83
CA PRO A 38 -9.24 12.94 18.26
C PRO A 38 -7.98 13.80 18.42
N ALA A 39 -6.80 13.20 18.63
CA ALA A 39 -5.53 13.91 18.77
C ALA A 39 -4.97 14.42 17.43
N TRP A 40 -5.41 13.86 16.29
CA TRP A 40 -4.97 14.31 14.97
C TRP A 40 -5.57 15.66 14.60
N PRO A 41 -4.75 16.65 14.20
CA PRO A 41 -5.27 17.92 13.70
C PRO A 41 -6.04 17.71 12.39
N PRO A 42 -6.97 18.62 12.04
CA PRO A 42 -7.77 18.49 10.82
C PRO A 42 -6.95 18.25 9.54
N HIS A 43 -5.76 18.87 9.44
CA HIS A 43 -4.90 18.71 8.27
C HIS A 43 -4.24 17.32 8.16
N ALA A 44 -3.93 16.67 9.27
CA ALA A 44 -3.44 15.29 9.26
C ALA A 44 -4.52 14.34 8.74
N LYS A 45 -5.77 14.55 9.15
CA LYS A 45 -6.93 13.81 8.65
C LYS A 45 -7.17 14.03 7.16
N PHE A 46 -6.97 15.26 6.68
CA PHE A 46 -7.01 15.56 5.24
C PHE A 46 -5.98 14.73 4.46
N HIS A 47 -4.72 14.72 4.89
CA HIS A 47 -3.67 13.92 4.24
C HIS A 47 -3.89 12.42 4.34
N ASN A 48 -4.48 11.94 5.43
CA ASN A 48 -4.90 10.55 5.54
C ASN A 48 -6.02 10.21 4.54
N GLY A 49 -7.05 11.07 4.46
CA GLY A 49 -8.09 11.01 3.42
C GLY A 49 -7.53 10.95 2.00
N GLN A 50 -6.62 11.87 1.69
CA GLN A 50 -5.91 11.92 0.43
C GLN A 50 -5.15 10.61 0.14
N THR A 51 -4.43 10.08 1.12
CA THR A 51 -3.60 8.87 0.97
C THR A 51 -4.44 7.60 0.78
N MET A 52 -5.57 7.48 1.51
CA MET A 52 -6.54 6.40 1.29
C MET A 52 -7.07 6.42 -0.16
N LEU A 53 -7.47 7.60 -0.66
CA LEU A 53 -7.98 7.75 -2.02
C LEU A 53 -6.90 7.48 -3.08
N MET A 54 -5.65 7.89 -2.84
CA MET A 54 -4.53 7.56 -3.73
C MET A 54 -4.31 6.06 -3.82
N GLY A 55 -4.42 5.31 -2.71
CA GLY A 55 -4.35 3.85 -2.71
C GLY A 55 -5.46 3.21 -3.56
N ILE A 56 -6.70 3.68 -3.42
CA ILE A 56 -7.85 3.21 -4.20
C ILE A 56 -7.64 3.49 -5.70
N PHE A 57 -7.28 4.72 -6.06
CA PHE A 57 -7.12 5.09 -7.47
C PHE A 57 -5.93 4.38 -8.12
N ALA A 58 -4.80 4.30 -7.43
CA ALA A 58 -3.61 3.61 -7.95
C ALA A 58 -3.84 2.10 -8.09
N GLY A 59 -4.48 1.47 -7.10
CA GLY A 59 -4.88 0.06 -7.17
C GLY A 59 -5.88 -0.21 -8.29
N SER A 60 -6.91 0.63 -8.42
CA SER A 60 -7.91 0.52 -9.49
C SER A 60 -7.29 0.68 -10.88
N LEU A 61 -6.39 1.65 -11.05
CA LEU A 61 -5.66 1.87 -12.30
C LEU A 61 -4.79 0.66 -12.65
N SER A 62 -4.06 0.10 -11.69
CA SER A 62 -3.29 -1.13 -11.90
C SER A 62 -4.18 -2.28 -12.36
N LEU A 63 -5.30 -2.55 -11.67
CA LEU A 63 -6.24 -3.60 -12.05
C LEU A 63 -6.82 -3.37 -13.45
N TYR A 64 -7.19 -2.13 -13.77
CA TYR A 64 -7.68 -1.78 -15.11
C TYR A 64 -6.64 -2.10 -16.20
N ILE A 65 -5.37 -1.73 -15.99
CA ILE A 65 -4.28 -2.04 -16.93
C ILE A 65 -4.07 -3.56 -17.07
N LEU A 66 -4.11 -4.32 -15.97
CA LEU A 66 -3.87 -5.77 -15.98
C LEU A 66 -4.98 -6.58 -16.66
N PHE A 67 -6.24 -6.12 -16.57
CA PHE A 67 -7.41 -6.94 -16.91
C PHE A 67 -8.29 -6.37 -18.03
N ALA A 68 -8.20 -5.08 -18.35
CA ALA A 68 -9.15 -4.42 -19.26
C ALA A 68 -8.50 -3.67 -20.44
N CYS A 69 -7.20 -3.37 -20.43
CA CYS A 69 -6.54 -2.61 -21.51
C CYS A 69 -6.07 -3.45 -22.73
N GLY A 70 -6.58 -4.67 -22.92
CA GLY A 70 -6.18 -5.55 -24.01
C GLY A 70 -5.01 -6.49 -23.65
N PRO A 71 -4.20 -6.93 -24.64
CA PRO A 71 -3.12 -7.90 -24.38
C PRO A 71 -2.07 -7.37 -23.40
N LEU A 72 -1.75 -8.18 -22.40
CA LEU A 72 -0.76 -7.83 -21.38
C LEU A 72 0.68 -7.97 -21.92
N THR A 73 1.18 -6.91 -22.54
CA THR A 73 2.59 -6.79 -22.92
C THR A 73 3.48 -6.50 -21.70
N LEU A 74 4.79 -6.70 -21.82
CA LEU A 74 5.75 -6.34 -20.76
C LEU A 74 5.62 -4.85 -20.35
N ARG A 75 5.43 -3.95 -21.32
CA ARG A 75 5.26 -2.52 -21.04
C ARG A 75 4.01 -2.25 -20.20
N MET A 76 2.88 -2.87 -20.58
CA MET A 76 1.62 -2.74 -19.82
C MET A 76 1.74 -3.36 -18.43
N PHE A 77 2.42 -4.50 -18.31
CA PHE A 77 2.72 -5.11 -17.01
C PHE A 77 3.54 -4.18 -16.10
N LEU A 78 4.61 -3.57 -16.63
CA LEU A 78 5.44 -2.64 -15.85
C LEU A 78 4.67 -1.38 -15.46
N LEU A 79 3.79 -0.85 -16.33
CA LEU A 79 2.92 0.28 -16.00
C LEU A 79 1.91 -0.05 -14.89
N ALA A 80 1.27 -1.22 -14.97
CA ALA A 80 0.40 -1.70 -13.88
C ALA A 80 1.17 -1.86 -12.57
N THR A 81 2.36 -2.46 -12.65
CA THR A 81 3.25 -2.65 -11.48
C THR A 81 3.62 -1.32 -10.85
N ALA A 82 3.99 -0.32 -11.67
CA ALA A 82 4.29 1.03 -11.19
C ALA A 82 3.08 1.68 -10.51
N ALA A 83 1.88 1.55 -11.09
CA ALA A 83 0.64 2.05 -10.47
C ALA A 83 0.39 1.37 -9.12
N ALA A 84 0.48 0.04 -9.02
CA ALA A 84 0.33 -0.67 -7.75
C ALA A 84 1.41 -0.29 -6.73
N ALA A 85 2.64 -0.02 -7.18
CA ALA A 85 3.78 0.31 -6.33
C ALA A 85 3.67 1.69 -5.67
N MET A 86 2.99 2.66 -6.30
CA MET A 86 2.98 4.06 -5.87
C MET A 86 2.67 4.22 -4.38
N TYR A 87 1.61 3.56 -3.88
CA TYR A 87 1.21 3.62 -2.48
C TYR A 87 2.24 2.94 -1.55
N TRP A 88 2.68 1.72 -1.89
CA TRP A 88 3.53 0.92 -1.01
C TRP A 88 4.96 1.43 -0.93
N VAL A 89 5.54 1.83 -2.06
CA VAL A 89 6.89 2.39 -2.10
C VAL A 89 6.93 3.74 -1.41
N SER A 90 5.92 4.60 -1.61
CA SER A 90 5.87 5.89 -0.88
C SER A 90 5.71 5.68 0.63
N ALA A 91 4.88 4.73 1.07
CA ALA A 91 4.78 4.36 2.48
C ALA A 91 6.11 3.83 3.04
N ALA A 92 6.83 2.99 2.30
CA ALA A 92 8.13 2.45 2.72
C ALA A 92 9.20 3.55 2.90
N LEU A 93 9.14 4.60 2.07
CA LEU A 93 10.09 5.70 2.05
C LEU A 93 9.68 6.89 2.94
N ALA A 94 8.42 6.96 3.38
CA ALA A 94 7.92 8.03 4.24
C ALA A 94 8.80 8.29 5.49
N PRO A 95 9.34 7.27 6.20
CA PRO A 95 10.23 7.46 7.35
C PRO A 95 11.53 8.24 7.07
N LEU A 96 11.91 8.42 5.81
CA LEU A 96 13.08 9.23 5.44
C LEU A 96 12.82 10.72 5.63
N PHE A 97 11.56 11.14 5.75
CA PHE A 97 11.20 12.54 5.96
C PHE A 97 11.14 12.87 7.47
N PRO A 98 11.67 14.03 7.90
CA PRO A 98 11.67 14.43 9.31
C PRO A 98 10.27 14.46 9.91
N GLY A 99 10.14 13.98 11.14
CA GLY A 99 8.88 14.04 11.89
C GLY A 99 7.82 13.00 11.48
N THR A 100 8.16 12.07 10.60
CA THR A 100 7.27 10.95 10.23
C THR A 100 7.51 9.73 11.14
N ALA A 101 6.45 8.97 11.38
CA ALA A 101 6.50 7.73 12.16
C ALA A 101 5.43 6.76 11.65
N TRP A 102 5.60 5.47 11.94
CA TRP A 102 4.64 4.42 11.57
C TRP A 102 3.41 4.34 12.48
N TYR A 103 3.45 5.04 13.61
CA TYR A 103 2.36 5.14 14.58
C TYR A 103 2.66 6.31 15.53
N ASP A 104 1.60 6.89 16.09
CA ASP A 104 1.75 7.96 17.09
C ASP A 104 2.31 7.43 18.42
N PRO A 105 3.08 8.24 19.18
CA PRO A 105 3.65 7.83 20.47
C PRO A 105 2.63 7.25 21.46
N GLU A 106 1.37 7.69 21.42
CA GLU A 106 0.30 7.20 22.29
C GLU A 106 -0.04 5.72 22.07
N PHE A 107 0.21 5.18 20.87
CA PHE A 107 -0.04 3.76 20.55
C PHE A 107 1.20 2.88 20.71
N LYS A 108 2.31 3.43 21.23
CA LYS A 108 3.58 2.72 21.32
C LYS A 108 3.45 1.43 22.12
N GLU A 109 2.82 1.49 23.29
CA GLU A 109 2.71 0.36 24.23
C GLU A 109 1.60 -0.63 23.85
N THR A 110 0.57 -0.17 23.14
CA THR A 110 -0.58 -1.00 22.76
C THR A 110 -0.41 -1.71 21.42
N SER A 111 0.48 -1.21 20.57
CA SER A 111 0.71 -1.76 19.23
C SER A 111 1.53 -3.04 19.29
N ARG A 112 1.01 -4.12 18.70
CA ARG A 112 1.74 -5.38 18.53
C ARG A 112 2.94 -5.17 17.61
N ARG A 113 4.11 -5.71 17.98
CA ARG A 113 5.37 -5.57 17.22
C ARG A 113 6.04 -6.92 16.93
N PRO A 114 5.45 -7.76 16.08
CA PRO A 114 6.14 -8.96 15.65
C PRO A 114 7.47 -8.57 15.00
N PHE A 115 8.56 -9.21 15.42
CA PHE A 115 9.93 -8.92 14.95
C PHE A 115 10.39 -7.46 15.13
N GLY A 116 9.77 -6.71 16.05
CA GLY A 116 10.10 -5.30 16.31
C GLY A 116 9.53 -4.31 15.29
N LEU A 117 8.70 -4.77 14.34
CA LEU A 117 8.07 -3.94 13.30
C LEU A 117 6.57 -3.77 13.56
N SER A 118 6.00 -2.63 13.18
CA SER A 118 4.55 -2.44 13.19
C SER A 118 3.88 -3.34 12.14
N PRO A 119 2.60 -3.71 12.31
CA PRO A 119 1.88 -4.49 11.32
C PRO A 119 1.85 -3.82 9.93
N GLN A 120 1.73 -2.49 9.90
CA GLN A 120 1.78 -1.71 8.66
C GLN A 120 3.16 -1.77 8.00
N GLN A 121 4.25 -1.72 8.78
CA GLN A 121 5.61 -1.87 8.25
C GLN A 121 5.81 -3.22 7.57
N ILE A 122 5.42 -4.30 8.25
CA ILE A 122 5.55 -5.67 7.72
C ILE A 122 4.76 -5.83 6.43
N LEU A 123 3.50 -5.35 6.42
CA LEU A 123 2.66 -5.39 5.24
C LEU A 123 3.30 -4.61 4.08
N THR A 124 3.75 -3.38 4.33
CA THR A 124 4.38 -2.54 3.31
C THR A 124 5.61 -3.19 2.71
N TYR A 125 6.56 -3.67 3.53
CA TYR A 125 7.77 -4.31 3.01
C TYR A 125 7.46 -5.64 2.31
N GLY A 126 6.51 -6.42 2.83
CA GLY A 126 6.06 -7.65 2.20
C GLY A 126 5.49 -7.41 0.80
N LEU A 127 4.61 -6.41 0.64
CA LEU A 127 4.00 -6.07 -0.64
C LEU A 127 5.02 -5.48 -1.63
N CYS A 128 5.97 -4.66 -1.16
CA CYS A 128 7.12 -4.24 -1.99
C CYS A 128 7.95 -5.44 -2.45
N GLY A 129 8.18 -6.43 -1.58
CA GLY A 129 8.87 -7.68 -1.92
C GLY A 129 8.12 -8.49 -2.97
N VAL A 130 6.80 -8.60 -2.87
CA VAL A 130 5.96 -9.28 -3.88
C VAL A 130 6.10 -8.61 -5.24
N LEU A 131 6.10 -7.27 -5.30
CA LEU A 131 6.31 -6.54 -6.56
C LEU A 131 7.72 -6.79 -7.14
N ALA A 132 8.76 -6.79 -6.30
CA ALA A 132 10.12 -7.07 -6.74
C ALA A 132 10.24 -8.48 -7.36
N VAL A 133 9.67 -9.51 -6.71
CA VAL A 133 9.64 -10.88 -7.25
C VAL A 133 8.84 -10.94 -8.55
N ALA A 134 7.68 -10.27 -8.62
CA ALA A 134 6.86 -10.24 -9.84
C ALA A 134 7.62 -9.64 -11.04
N ILE A 135 8.41 -8.58 -10.81
CA ILE A 135 9.29 -7.99 -11.83
C ILE A 135 10.39 -8.97 -12.23
N SER A 136 11.10 -9.57 -11.26
CA SER A 136 12.18 -10.53 -11.56
C SER A 136 11.69 -11.70 -12.40
N LEU A 137 10.50 -12.23 -12.13
CA LEU A 137 9.91 -13.35 -12.88
C LEU A 137 9.65 -13.05 -14.36
N VAL A 138 9.45 -11.79 -14.75
CA VAL A 138 9.17 -11.41 -16.15
C VAL A 138 10.39 -10.91 -16.89
N LEU A 139 11.52 -10.72 -16.21
CA LEU A 139 12.78 -10.26 -16.77
C LEU A 139 13.80 -11.38 -17.02
N ILE A 140 13.53 -12.59 -16.51
CA ILE A 140 14.31 -13.81 -16.75
C ILE A 140 13.62 -14.61 -17.87
#